data_AF-A0A7W0J896-F1
#
_entry.id   AF-A0A7W0J896-F1
#
_cell.length_a   1.000
_cell.length_b   1.000
_cell.length_c   1.000
_cell.angle_alpha   90.00
_cell.angle_beta   90.00
_cell.angle_gamma   90.00
#
_symmetry.space_group_name_H-M   'P 1'
#
loop_
_entity.id
_entity.type
_entity.pdbx_description
1 polymer ?
#
loop_
_entity_poly.entity_id
_entity_poly.type
_entity_poly.pdbx_seq_one_letter_code
_entity_poly.pdbx_strand_id
1 'polypeptide(L)' 'MMFGGMMFFSVILIVLAVLLVKNLFRPRQVNLKNIDLTPRQILEQRYARGEIDQEQYLLMVSDLK' A
#
# COMPACT_ATOMS: atom_id res chain seq x y z
N MET A 1 -49.56 -3.38 6.27
CA MET A 1 -48.28 -4.05 6.58
C MET A 1 -47.55 -4.41 5.27
N MET A 2 -47.07 -3.41 4.51
CA MET A 2 -46.41 -3.62 3.20
C MET A 2 -45.07 -2.88 3.04
N PHE A 3 -44.62 -2.16 4.08
CA PHE A 3 -43.37 -1.38 4.04
C PHE A 3 -42.14 -2.13 4.59
N GLY A 4 -42.34 -3.20 5.37
CA GLY A 4 -41.25 -3.94 5.98
C GLY A 4 -40.38 -4.68 4.96
N GLY A 5 -41.00 -5.38 4.00
CA GLY A 5 -40.27 -6.21 3.03
C GLY A 5 -39.35 -5.42 2.09
N MET A 6 -39.76 -4.23 1.65
CA MET A 6 -38.96 -3.36 0.79
C MET A 6 -37.70 -2.84 1.49
N MET A 7 -37.80 -2.54 2.79
CA MET A 7 -36.68 -2.09 3.61
C MET A 7 -35.63 -3.19 3.77
N PHE A 8 -36.05 -4.42 4.07
CA PHE A 8 -35.14 -5.57 4.20
C PHE A 8 -34.42 -5.88 2.89
N PHE A 9 -35.14 -5.90 1.77
CA PHE A 9 -34.55 -6.15 0.47
C PHE A 9 -33.49 -5.09 0.11
N SER A 10 -33.79 -3.83 0.39
CA SER A 10 -32.87 -2.71 0.16
C SER A 10 -31.61 -2.82 1.01
N VAL A 11 -31.73 -3.20 2.28
CA VAL A 11 -30.57 -3.41 3.16
C VAL A 11 -29.68 -4.54 2.65
N ILE A 12 -30.27 -5.66 2.24
CA ILE A 12 -29.52 -6.80 1.69
C ILE A 12 -28.78 -6.40 0.41
N LEU A 13 -29.44 -5.68 -0.49
CA LEU A 13 -28.80 -5.18 -1.71
C LEU A 13 -27.65 -4.23 -1.43
N ILE A 14 -27.80 -3.32 -0.47
CA ILE A 14 -26.72 -2.40 -0.07
C ILE A 14 -25.53 -3.18 0.48
N VAL A 15 -25.76 -4.14 1.37
CA VAL A 15 -24.69 -4.99 1.92
C VAL A 15 -23.96 -5.73 0.80
N LEU A 16 -24.69 -6.31 -0.16
CA LEU A 16 -24.11 -7.04 -1.27
C LEU A 16 -23.27 -6.13 -2.18
N ALA A 17 -23.78 -4.94 -2.49
CA ALA A 17 -23.06 -3.94 -3.27
C ALA A 17 -21.77 -3.49 -2.57
N VAL A 18 -21.82 -3.22 -1.26
CA VAL A 18 -20.64 -2.84 -0.48
C VAL A 18 -19.62 -3.98 -0.42
N LEU A 19 -20.04 -5.24 -0.31
CA LEU A 19 -19.13 -6.38 -0.34
C LEU A 19 -18.42 -6.53 -1.69
N LEU A 20 -19.15 -6.34 -2.79
CA LEU A 20 -18.58 -6.36 -4.14
C LEU A 20 -17.55 -5.24 -4.32
N VAL A 21 -17.89 -4.01 -3.92
CA VAL A 21 -16.98 -2.86 -3.96
C VAL A 21 -15.78 -3.11 -3.05
N LYS A 22 -15.96 -3.61 -1.81
CA LYS A 22 -14.85 -3.89 -0.89
C LYS A 22 -13.91 -4.99 -1.40
N ASN A 23 -14.42 -5.95 -2.17
CA ASN A 23 -13.60 -7.01 -2.76
C ASN A 23 -12.89 -6.54 -4.03
N LEU A 24 -13.56 -5.75 -4.87
CA LEU A 24 -12.99 -5.22 -6.12
C LEU A 24 -12.00 -4.09 -5.87
N PHE A 25 -12.38 -3.15 -5.00
CA PHE A 25 -11.54 -2.08 -4.49
C PHE A 25 -10.87 -2.49 -3.19
N ARG A 26 -10.68 -3.79 -2.93
CA ARG A 26 -9.75 -4.20 -1.88
C ARG A 26 -8.47 -3.49 -2.25
N PRO A 27 -8.03 -2.46 -1.50
CA PRO A 27 -6.76 -1.85 -1.81
C PRO A 27 -5.84 -3.05 -1.80
N ARG A 28 -5.20 -3.34 -2.94
CA ARG A 28 -4.00 -4.15 -2.92
C ARG A 28 -3.24 -3.46 -1.81
N GLN A 29 -3.13 -4.11 -0.66
CA GLN A 29 -2.19 -3.72 0.35
C GLN A 29 -0.91 -3.89 -0.45
N VAL A 30 -0.54 -2.83 -1.17
CA VAL A 30 0.82 -2.54 -1.50
C VAL A 30 1.38 -2.70 -0.12
N ASN A 31 2.10 -3.80 0.04
CA ASN A 31 2.81 -4.09 1.24
C ASN A 31 3.88 -2.99 1.21
N LEU A 32 3.47 -1.77 1.53
CA LEU A 32 4.15 -0.84 2.38
C LEU A 32 4.17 -1.55 3.75
N LYS A 33 4.77 -2.75 3.82
CA LYS A 33 6.17 -2.80 4.21
C LYS A 33 6.77 -1.42 3.96
N ASN A 34 6.49 -0.50 4.89
CA ASN A 34 7.50 -0.06 5.81
C ASN A 34 8.37 -1.28 6.15
N ILE A 35 9.10 -1.80 5.16
CA ILE A 35 10.44 -2.27 5.37
C ILE A 35 10.99 -0.99 5.95
N ASP A 36 11.31 -1.02 7.23
CA ASP A 36 12.35 -0.18 7.76
C ASP A 36 13.53 -0.40 6.81
N LEU A 37 13.52 0.32 5.69
CA LEU A 37 14.52 0.22 4.66
C LEU A 37 15.72 0.72 5.40
N THR A 38 16.58 -0.22 5.76
CA THR A 38 17.82 0.12 6.45
C THR A 38 18.46 1.23 5.63
N PRO A 39 19.10 2.23 6.26
CA PRO A 39 19.65 3.37 5.53
C PRO A 39 20.46 2.97 4.29
N ARG A 40 21.13 1.81 4.35
CA ARG A 40 21.82 1.15 3.24
C ARG A 40 20.93 0.81 2.03
N GLN A 41 19.72 0.26 2.24
CA GLN A 41 18.78 -0.05 1.17
C GLN A 41 18.23 1.20 0.49
N ILE A 42 18.08 2.30 1.25
CA ILE A 42 17.70 3.60 0.68
C ILE A 42 18.80 4.11 -0.25
N LEU A 43 20.07 4.02 0.17
CA LEU A 43 21.21 4.41 -0.65
C LEU A 43 21.32 3.56 -1.92
N GLU A 44 21.13 2.25 -1.82
CA GLU A 44 21.19 1.32 -2.95
C GLU A 44 20.10 1.62 -3.98
N GLN A 45 18.89 1.95 -3.52
CA GLN A 45 17.81 2.36 -4.41
C GLN A 45 18.11 3.69 -5.12
N ARG A 46 18.70 4.66 -4.42
CA ARG A 46 19.10 5.95 -5.03
C ARG A 46 20.22 5.77 -6.04
N TYR A 47 21.19 4.91 -5.75
CA TYR A 47 22.27 4.57 -6.68
C TYR A 47 21.72 3.89 -7.94
N ALA A 48 20.82 2.91 -7.79
CA ALA A 48 20.19 2.23 -8.93
C ALA A 48 19.33 3.16 -9.80
N ARG A 49 18.76 4.23 -9.22
CA ARG A 49 18.05 5.28 -9.96
C ARG A 49 18.98 6.32 -10.59
N GLY A 50 20.27 6.30 -10.27
CA GLY A 50 21.24 7.33 -10.69
C GLY A 50 21.07 8.67 -9.96
N GLU A 51 20.37 8.69 -8.82
CA GLU A 51 20.22 9.90 -7.99
C GLU A 51 21.52 10.24 -7.22
N ILE A 52 22.40 9.25 -7.03
CA ILE A 52 23.72 9.41 -6.41
C ILE A 52 24.78 8.66 -7.22
N ASP A 53 25.99 9.20 -7.24
CA ASP A 53 27.14 8.57 -7.87
C ASP A 53 27.78 7.49 -6.97
N GLN A 54 28.58 6.61 -7.57
CA GLN A 54 29.27 5.52 -6.87
C GLN A 54 30.13 6.03 -5.70
N GLU A 55 30.85 7.14 -5.88
CA GLU A 55 31.70 7.69 -4.82
C GLU A 55 30.88 8.14 -3.60
N GLN A 56 29.75 8.80 -3.84
CA GLN A 56 28.84 9.27 -2.79
C GLN A 56 28.17 8.09 -2.08
N TYR A 57 27.79 7.05 -2.83
CA TYR A 57 27.25 5.82 -2.25
C TYR A 57 28.25 5.17 -1.27
N LEU A 58 29.52 5.03 -1.67
CA LEU A 58 30.54 4.42 -0.83
C LEU A 58 30.82 5.22 0.44
N LEU A 59 30.89 6.55 0.34
CA LEU A 59 31.05 7.44 1.49
C LEU A 59 29.88 7.28 2.48
N MET A 60 28.64 7.35 1.99
CA MET A 60 27.46 7.23 2.84
C MET A 60 27.31 5.83 3.45
N VAL A 61 27.67 4.76 2.73
CA VAL A 61 27.67 3.40 3.28
C VAL A 61 28.74 3.23 4.36
N SER A 62 29.88 3.90 4.23
CA SER A 62 30.94 3.86 5.24
C SER A 62 30.57 4.57 6.55
N ASP A 63 29.75 5.63 6.45
CA ASP A 63 29.23 6.41 7.58
C ASP A 63 28.17 5.65 8.39
N LEU A 64 27.50 4.67 7.78
CA LEU A 64 26.49 3.81 8.42
C LEU A 64 27.08 2.70 9.31
N LYS A 65 28.41 2.64 9.47
CA LYS A 65 29.14 1.60 10.22
C LYS A 65 29.40 2.02 11.66
#